data_AF-A0A9Y1FPR9-F1
#
_entry.id   AF-A0A9Y1FPR9-F1
#
_cell.length_a   1.000
_cell.length_b   1.000
_cell.length_c   1.000
_cell.angle_alpha   90.00
_cell.angle_beta   90.00
_cell.angle_gamma   90.00
#
_symmetry.space_group_name_H-M   'P 1'
#
loop_
_entity.id
_entity.type
_entity.pdbx_description
1 polymer ?
#
loop_
_entity_poly.entity_id
_entity_poly.type
_entity_poly.pdbx_seq_one_letter_code
_entity_poly.pdbx_strand_id
1 'polypeptide(L)'
;MNSKKGYQSQRRSYGGGRAPQKDSEDLIKFFKDKMASIKNWSEYPVIDFAPKDGDAYKIAKAFEKESGGSKNKTTQLRKFYDQAIKAKLKLRGSNETEALNSAISIIMMIEPRAYMSFSRKNISKAVIDFISIALDKNKFRTNSKKQFEEDYNRFLKFFESVISYNNFLIGD
;
A
#
# COMPACT_ATOMS: atom_id res chain seq x y z
N MET A 1 49.37 45.54 -23.00
CA MET A 1 47.96 45.60 -22.56
C MET A 1 47.20 44.48 -23.28
N ASN A 2 46.88 43.38 -22.60
CA ASN A 2 45.98 42.34 -23.13
C ASN A 2 45.08 41.87 -21.99
N SER A 3 43.80 42.23 -22.08
CA SER A 3 42.77 41.99 -21.07
C SER A 3 42.23 40.56 -21.19
N LYS A 4 42.41 39.74 -20.14
CA LYS A 4 41.79 38.43 -20.01
C LYS A 4 40.31 38.61 -19.65
N LYS A 5 39.41 38.25 -20.58
CA LYS A 5 37.97 38.12 -20.30
C LYS A 5 37.75 36.91 -19.38
N GLY A 6 37.43 37.17 -18.12
CA GLY A 6 36.97 36.16 -17.18
C GLY A 6 35.55 35.72 -17.52
N TYR A 7 35.36 34.43 -17.75
CA TYR A 7 34.04 33.81 -17.79
C TYR A 7 33.51 33.70 -16.34
N GLN A 8 32.60 34.59 -15.96
CA GLN A 8 31.78 34.41 -14.77
C GLN A 8 30.79 33.26 -15.04
N SER A 9 31.07 32.09 -14.46
CA SER A 9 30.07 31.03 -14.38
C SER A 9 29.00 31.45 -13.39
N GLN A 10 27.81 31.75 -13.89
CA GLN A 10 26.61 31.84 -13.07
C GLN A 10 26.35 30.45 -12.47
N ARG A 11 26.80 30.25 -11.23
CA ARG A 11 26.40 29.11 -10.41
C ARG A 11 24.89 29.20 -10.19
N ARG A 12 24.12 28.47 -10.99
CA ARG A 12 22.72 28.16 -10.68
C ARG A 12 22.74 27.35 -9.38
N SER A 13 22.32 27.99 -8.30
CA SER A 13 21.97 27.34 -7.04
C SER A 13 20.80 26.39 -7.33
N TYR A 14 21.08 25.10 -7.49
CA TYR A 14 20.05 24.07 -7.48
C TYR A 14 19.47 24.03 -6.06
N GLY A 15 18.29 24.62 -5.89
CA GLY A 15 17.50 24.49 -4.68
C GLY A 15 17.34 23.01 -4.33
N GLY A 16 17.73 22.65 -3.11
CA GLY A 16 17.60 21.29 -2.58
C GLY A 16 16.14 20.88 -2.50
N GLY A 17 15.64 20.24 -3.55
CA GLY A 17 14.29 19.68 -3.60
C GLY A 17 14.16 18.46 -2.70
N ARG A 18 13.87 18.67 -1.41
CA ARG A 18 13.14 17.68 -0.60
C ARG A 18 11.66 17.74 -1.04
N ALA A 19 11.24 17.03 -2.09
CA ALA A 19 9.89 17.27 -2.63
C ALA A 19 8.96 16.03 -2.76
N PRO A 20 9.33 14.89 -3.35
CA PRO A 20 8.33 13.82 -3.58
C PRO A 20 8.44 12.63 -2.62
N GLN A 21 9.66 12.20 -2.31
CA GLN A 21 9.89 10.97 -1.54
C GLN A 21 9.52 11.13 -0.06
N LYS A 22 9.85 12.29 0.54
CA LYS A 22 9.51 12.59 1.93
C LYS A 22 8.00 12.63 2.16
N ASP A 23 7.25 13.21 1.23
CA ASP A 23 5.78 13.30 1.31
C ASP A 23 5.12 11.91 1.25
N SER A 24 5.65 11.00 0.42
CA SER A 24 5.19 9.60 0.38
C SER A 24 5.49 8.89 1.71
N GLU A 25 6.71 9.06 2.23
CA GLU A 25 7.14 8.48 3.50
C GLU A 25 6.26 8.95 4.68
N ASP A 26 5.88 10.23 4.71
CA ASP A 26 5.01 10.79 5.75
C ASP A 26 3.59 10.19 5.70
N LEU A 27 3.05 9.97 4.49
CA LEU A 27 1.73 9.33 4.30
C LEU A 27 1.74 7.84 4.69
N ILE A 28 2.82 7.13 4.36
CA ILE A 28 3.02 5.73 4.78
C ILE A 28 3.22 5.64 6.29
N LYS A 29 3.97 6.57 6.89
CA LYS A 29 4.16 6.66 8.34
C LYS A 29 2.83 6.90 9.05
N PHE A 30 2.01 7.83 8.56
CA PHE A 30 0.66 8.05 9.08
C PHE A 30 -0.15 6.74 9.12
N PHE A 31 -0.14 5.97 8.04
CA PHE A 31 -0.86 4.69 7.99
C PHE A 31 -0.28 3.67 8.96
N LYS A 32 1.05 3.60 9.08
CA LYS A 32 1.70 2.75 10.09
C LYS A 32 1.25 3.08 11.51
N ASP A 33 1.20 4.36 11.85
CA ASP A 33 0.79 4.85 13.17
C ASP A 33 -0.70 4.55 13.42
N LYS A 34 -1.57 4.78 12.42
CA LYS A 34 -3.00 4.42 12.49
C LYS A 34 -3.18 2.92 12.69
N MET A 35 -2.47 2.08 11.93
CA MET A 35 -2.53 0.63 12.08
C MET A 35 -1.97 0.19 13.42
N ALA A 36 -0.95 0.83 13.97
CA ALA A 36 -0.45 0.53 15.32
C ALA A 36 -1.48 0.85 16.41
N SER A 37 -2.33 1.86 16.21
CA SER A 37 -3.35 2.30 17.18
C SER A 37 -4.58 1.39 17.28
N ILE A 38 -4.88 0.61 16.25
CA ILE A 38 -6.01 -0.34 16.25
C ILE A 38 -5.52 -1.75 16.58
N LYS A 39 -6.32 -2.55 17.27
CA LYS A 39 -5.95 -3.93 17.59
C LYS A 39 -6.10 -4.83 16.36
N ASN A 40 -7.28 -4.76 15.74
CA ASN A 40 -7.68 -5.61 14.61
C ASN A 40 -8.25 -4.75 13.48
N TRP A 41 -8.37 -5.33 12.28
CA TRP A 41 -8.94 -4.61 11.14
C TRP A 41 -10.41 -4.22 11.33
N SER A 42 -11.22 -5.07 11.99
CA SER A 42 -12.64 -4.84 12.27
C SER A 42 -12.91 -3.54 13.04
N GLU A 43 -11.95 -3.05 13.82
CA GLU A 43 -12.03 -1.77 14.55
C GLU A 43 -11.86 -0.54 13.65
N TYR A 44 -11.46 -0.72 12.39
CA TYR A 44 -11.23 0.37 11.44
C TYR A 44 -12.52 0.73 10.68
N PRO A 45 -13.18 1.87 10.98
CA PRO A 45 -14.47 2.21 10.37
C PRO A 45 -14.31 2.52 8.87
N VAL A 46 -15.28 2.10 8.06
CA VAL A 46 -15.26 2.38 6.60
C VAL A 46 -15.29 3.87 6.32
N ILE A 47 -15.97 4.66 7.15
CA ILE A 47 -16.05 6.11 7.01
C ILE A 47 -14.70 6.81 7.21
N ASP A 48 -13.74 6.19 7.90
CA ASP A 48 -12.40 6.77 8.10
C ASP A 48 -11.55 6.64 6.82
N PHE A 49 -11.73 5.57 6.04
CA PHE A 49 -10.85 5.27 4.92
C PHE A 49 -11.47 5.44 3.54
N ALA A 50 -12.77 5.21 3.37
CA ALA A 50 -13.42 5.15 2.06
C ALA A 50 -13.73 6.52 1.42
N PRO A 51 -14.09 7.59 2.17
CA PRO A 51 -14.38 8.89 1.57
C PRO A 51 -13.19 9.50 0.82
N LYS A 52 -13.49 10.49 -0.04
CA LYS A 52 -12.48 11.32 -0.68
C LYS A 52 -11.68 12.03 0.44
N ASP A 53 -10.35 12.04 0.32
CA ASP A 53 -9.41 12.48 1.36
C ASP A 53 -9.35 11.60 2.63
N GLY A 54 -10.05 10.46 2.63
CA GLY A 54 -9.90 9.40 3.63
C GLY A 54 -8.56 8.67 3.53
N ASP A 55 -8.32 7.77 4.46
CA ASP A 55 -7.01 7.11 4.61
C ASP A 55 -6.61 6.26 3.38
N ALA A 56 -7.57 5.63 2.68
CA ALA A 56 -7.25 4.90 1.46
C ALA A 56 -6.78 5.83 0.33
N TYR A 57 -7.36 7.03 0.24
CA TYR A 57 -6.95 8.06 -0.72
C TYR A 57 -5.55 8.60 -0.40
N LYS A 58 -5.23 8.81 0.88
CA LYS A 58 -3.89 9.21 1.34
C LYS A 58 -2.82 8.20 0.94
N ILE A 59 -3.12 6.90 1.08
CA ILE A 59 -2.21 5.84 0.64
C ILE A 59 -2.04 5.84 -0.88
N ALA A 60 -3.12 5.96 -1.64
CA ALA A 60 -3.05 6.07 -3.10
C ALA A 60 -2.23 7.30 -3.55
N LYS A 61 -2.33 8.43 -2.83
CA LYS A 61 -1.47 9.60 -3.05
C LYS A 61 0.00 9.31 -2.77
N ALA A 62 0.33 8.53 -1.75
CA ALA A 62 1.71 8.13 -1.49
C ALA A 62 2.29 7.35 -2.68
N PHE A 63 1.48 6.45 -3.27
CA PHE A 63 1.87 5.67 -4.44
C PHE A 63 2.12 6.55 -5.66
N GLU A 64 1.23 7.50 -5.92
CA GLU A 64 1.33 8.44 -7.04
C GLU A 64 2.57 9.35 -6.88
N LYS A 65 2.78 9.92 -5.69
CA LYS A 65 3.92 10.80 -5.40
C LYS A 65 5.28 10.11 -5.55
N GLU A 66 5.40 8.85 -5.11
CA GLU A 66 6.67 8.12 -5.23
C GLU A 66 6.92 7.65 -6.67
N SER A 67 5.88 7.29 -7.42
CA SER A 67 6.05 6.77 -8.79
C SER A 67 6.05 7.83 -9.88
N GLY A 68 5.54 9.04 -9.60
CA GLY A 68 5.28 10.06 -10.60
C GLY A 68 4.39 9.55 -11.75
N GLY A 69 3.46 8.64 -11.44
CA GLY A 69 2.58 7.97 -12.41
C GLY A 69 3.24 6.87 -13.25
N SER A 70 4.56 6.65 -13.16
CA SER A 70 5.28 5.68 -13.99
C SER A 70 5.27 4.23 -13.47
N LYS A 71 5.02 4.06 -12.18
CA LYS A 71 4.91 2.77 -11.46
C LYS A 71 3.58 2.70 -10.71
N ASN A 72 3.28 1.55 -10.13
CA ASN A 72 2.04 1.30 -9.39
C ASN A 72 0.79 1.31 -10.28
N LYS A 73 0.94 0.88 -11.56
CA LYS A 73 -0.20 0.67 -12.46
C LYS A 73 -1.27 -0.16 -11.76
N THR A 74 -2.54 0.19 -11.98
CA THR A 74 -3.66 -0.47 -11.31
C THR A 74 -3.64 -1.97 -11.57
N THR A 75 -3.23 -2.38 -12.78
CA THR A 75 -3.05 -3.79 -13.16
C THR A 75 -2.04 -4.56 -12.31
N GLN A 76 -1.00 -3.90 -11.77
CA GLN A 76 -0.05 -4.54 -10.85
C GLN A 76 -0.64 -4.67 -9.45
N LEU A 77 -1.32 -3.62 -8.96
CA LEU A 77 -1.96 -3.65 -7.65
C LEU A 77 -3.09 -4.69 -7.58
N ARG A 78 -3.89 -4.80 -8.65
CA ARG A 78 -4.94 -5.82 -8.78
C ARG A 78 -4.40 -7.24 -8.60
N LYS A 79 -3.18 -7.56 -9.06
CA LYS A 79 -2.60 -8.90 -8.86
C LYS A 79 -2.50 -9.29 -7.39
N PHE A 80 -2.16 -8.34 -6.51
CA PHE A 80 -2.10 -8.61 -5.07
C PHE A 80 -3.50 -8.72 -4.47
N TYR A 81 -4.43 -7.86 -4.89
CA TYR A 81 -5.83 -7.93 -4.48
C TYR A 81 -6.51 -9.23 -4.92
N ASP A 82 -6.26 -9.71 -6.13
CA ASP A 82 -6.79 -10.98 -6.62
C ASP A 82 -6.29 -12.17 -5.78
N GLN A 83 -5.04 -12.13 -5.29
CA GLN A 83 -4.56 -13.13 -4.34
C GLN A 83 -5.28 -13.00 -2.99
N ALA A 84 -5.53 -11.78 -2.53
CA ALA A 84 -6.30 -11.54 -1.32
C ALA A 84 -7.75 -12.08 -1.45
N ILE A 85 -8.39 -11.89 -2.61
CA ILE A 85 -9.72 -12.46 -2.90
C ILE A 85 -9.67 -13.99 -2.95
N LYS A 86 -8.62 -14.60 -3.51
CA LYS A 86 -8.44 -16.06 -3.48
C LYS A 86 -8.41 -16.61 -2.06
N ALA A 87 -7.74 -15.92 -1.12
CA ALA A 87 -7.77 -16.31 0.28
C ALA A 87 -9.18 -16.24 0.88
N LYS A 88 -9.96 -15.21 0.56
CA LYS A 88 -11.38 -15.10 0.99
C LYS A 88 -12.23 -16.26 0.46
N LEU A 89 -11.99 -16.70 -0.78
CA LEU A 89 -12.71 -17.84 -1.34
C LEU A 89 -12.38 -19.14 -0.59
N LYS A 90 -11.14 -19.31 -0.11
CA LYS A 90 -10.75 -20.47 0.69
C LYS A 90 -11.42 -20.53 2.06
N LEU A 91 -11.81 -19.40 2.63
CA LEU A 91 -12.55 -19.36 3.90
C LEU A 91 -13.93 -20.01 3.82
N ARG A 92 -14.52 -20.15 2.62
CA ARG A 92 -15.85 -20.75 2.43
C ARG A 92 -15.87 -22.29 2.55
N GLY A 93 -14.74 -22.93 2.81
CA GLY A 93 -14.66 -24.39 2.94
C GLY A 93 -15.44 -24.95 4.14
N SER A 94 -15.87 -26.21 4.02
CA SER A 94 -16.66 -26.93 5.04
C SER A 94 -15.85 -27.27 6.30
N ASN A 95 -14.54 -27.44 6.19
CA ASN A 95 -13.63 -27.64 7.32
C ASN A 95 -13.02 -26.28 7.73
N GLU A 96 -13.41 -25.77 8.90
CA GLU A 96 -13.03 -24.42 9.34
C GLU A 96 -11.52 -24.25 9.53
N THR A 97 -10.86 -25.22 10.16
CA THR A 97 -9.42 -25.16 10.44
C THR A 97 -8.61 -25.20 9.15
N GLU A 98 -8.97 -26.11 8.24
CA GLU A 98 -8.30 -26.22 6.94
C GLU A 98 -8.53 -24.97 6.07
N ALA A 99 -9.76 -24.45 6.06
CA ALA A 99 -10.12 -23.23 5.36
C ALA A 99 -9.33 -22.02 5.87
N LEU A 100 -9.23 -21.87 7.20
CA LEU A 100 -8.46 -20.82 7.85
C LEU A 100 -6.96 -20.92 7.53
N ASN A 101 -6.37 -22.10 7.70
CA ASN A 101 -4.95 -22.34 7.40
C ASN A 101 -4.62 -22.08 5.92
N SER A 102 -5.50 -22.49 5.01
CA SER A 102 -5.36 -22.23 3.58
C SER A 102 -5.41 -20.74 3.25
N ALA A 103 -6.34 -20.00 3.86
CA ALA A 103 -6.46 -18.56 3.67
C ALA A 103 -5.22 -17.82 4.20
N ILE A 104 -4.78 -18.13 5.43
CA ILE A 104 -3.57 -17.56 6.04
C ILE A 104 -2.34 -17.81 5.15
N SER A 105 -2.19 -19.03 4.65
CA SER A 105 -1.06 -19.40 3.77
C SER A 105 -1.02 -18.55 2.50
N ILE A 106 -2.16 -18.29 1.87
CA ILE A 106 -2.23 -17.42 0.68
C ILE A 106 -1.87 -15.97 1.04
N ILE A 107 -2.37 -15.46 2.16
CA ILE A 107 -2.12 -14.09 2.61
C ILE A 107 -0.64 -13.86 2.91
N MET A 108 0.02 -14.80 3.61
CA MET A 108 1.44 -14.73 3.90
C MET A 108 2.33 -14.69 2.65
N MET A 109 1.82 -15.14 1.50
CA MET A 109 2.54 -15.09 0.23
C MET A 109 2.39 -13.76 -0.53
N ILE A 110 1.49 -12.87 -0.11
CA ILE A 110 1.27 -11.59 -0.81
C ILE A 110 2.49 -10.68 -0.64
N GLU A 111 3.03 -10.54 0.57
CA GLU A 111 4.20 -9.71 0.84
C GLU A 111 5.47 -10.18 0.07
N PRO A 112 5.88 -11.46 0.10
CA PRO A 112 6.97 -11.94 -0.75
C PRO A 112 6.79 -11.66 -2.24
N ARG A 113 5.55 -11.77 -2.75
CA ARG A 113 5.22 -11.44 -4.15
C ARG A 113 5.33 -9.94 -4.44
N ALA A 114 5.05 -9.09 -3.45
CA ALA A 114 5.26 -7.65 -3.55
C ALA A 114 6.76 -7.34 -3.69
N TYR A 115 7.61 -7.92 -2.84
CA TYR A 115 9.08 -7.80 -2.95
C TYR A 115 9.59 -8.24 -4.32
N MET A 116 9.07 -9.35 -4.86
CA MET A 116 9.40 -9.81 -6.22
C MET A 116 8.97 -8.82 -7.31
N SER A 117 7.83 -8.14 -7.15
CA SER A 117 7.36 -7.14 -8.12
C SER A 117 8.14 -5.84 -8.03
N PHE A 118 8.57 -5.47 -6.83
CA PHE A 118 9.44 -4.32 -6.59
C PHE A 118 10.83 -4.51 -7.18
N SER A 119 11.43 -5.69 -7.06
CA SER A 119 12.73 -5.97 -7.69
C SER A 119 12.68 -5.87 -9.22
N ARG A 120 11.51 -6.14 -9.81
CA ARG A 120 11.19 -5.93 -11.24
C ARG A 120 10.80 -4.49 -11.57
N LYS A 121 10.85 -3.56 -10.61
CA LYS A 121 10.49 -2.13 -10.74
C LYS A 121 9.04 -1.87 -11.14
N ASN A 122 8.13 -2.85 -10.98
CA ASN A 122 6.71 -2.71 -11.32
C ASN A 122 5.93 -1.90 -10.27
N ILE A 123 6.40 -1.93 -9.02
CA ILE A 123 5.82 -1.19 -7.90
C ILE A 123 6.90 -0.39 -7.17
N SER A 124 6.46 0.60 -6.41
CA SER A 124 7.24 1.49 -5.55
C SER A 124 7.47 0.90 -4.16
N LYS A 125 8.34 1.53 -3.37
CA LYS A 125 8.60 1.13 -1.98
C LYS A 125 7.36 1.37 -1.11
N ALA A 126 6.62 2.45 -1.32
CA ALA A 126 5.36 2.73 -0.62
C ALA A 126 4.35 1.58 -0.75
N VAL A 127 4.29 0.89 -1.91
CA VAL A 127 3.40 -0.27 -2.07
C VAL A 127 3.87 -1.46 -1.23
N ILE A 128 5.18 -1.73 -1.14
CA ILE A 128 5.69 -2.75 -0.22
C ILE A 128 5.34 -2.36 1.21
N ASP A 129 5.70 -1.15 1.63
CA ASP A 129 5.50 -0.69 3.00
C ASP A 129 4.01 -0.78 3.37
N PHE A 130 3.11 -0.36 2.47
CA PHE A 130 1.66 -0.56 2.62
C PHE A 130 1.29 -2.03 2.81
N ILE A 131 1.74 -2.94 1.94
CA ILE A 131 1.40 -4.37 2.03
C ILE A 131 1.91 -4.98 3.34
N SER A 132 3.15 -4.68 3.72
CA SER A 132 3.76 -5.17 4.97
C SER A 132 3.02 -4.66 6.20
N ILE A 133 2.62 -3.39 6.22
CA ILE A 133 1.83 -2.80 7.32
C ILE A 133 0.42 -3.42 7.35
N ALA A 134 -0.24 -3.52 6.19
CA ALA A 134 -1.61 -3.97 6.10
C ALA A 134 -1.77 -5.47 6.43
N LEU A 135 -0.74 -6.26 6.10
CA LEU A 135 -0.69 -7.70 6.34
C LEU A 135 0.10 -8.08 7.58
N ASP A 136 0.32 -7.14 8.51
CA ASP A 136 0.94 -7.46 9.80
C ASP A 136 0.15 -8.60 10.46
N LYS A 137 0.87 -9.69 10.77
CA LYS A 137 0.34 -10.90 11.39
C LYS A 137 -0.46 -10.58 12.65
N ASN A 138 -0.08 -9.53 13.38
CA ASN A 138 -0.76 -9.09 14.60
C ASN A 138 -2.22 -8.68 14.35
N LYS A 139 -2.56 -8.23 13.13
CA LYS A 139 -3.92 -7.80 12.75
C LYS A 139 -4.88 -8.94 12.44
N PHE A 140 -4.36 -10.16 12.31
CA PHE A 140 -5.12 -11.37 12.01
C PHE A 140 -4.94 -12.46 13.09
N ARG A 141 -4.42 -12.10 14.28
CA ARG A 141 -4.23 -13.04 15.40
C ARG A 141 -5.58 -13.43 16.00
N THR A 142 -6.21 -14.45 15.43
CA THR A 142 -7.39 -15.07 16.02
C THR A 142 -7.45 -16.55 15.71
N ASN A 143 -7.95 -17.32 16.67
CA ASN A 143 -8.26 -18.74 16.51
C ASN A 143 -9.71 -18.96 16.03
N SER A 144 -10.49 -17.88 15.87
CA SER A 144 -11.87 -17.94 15.40
C SER A 144 -11.96 -17.56 13.93
N LYS A 145 -12.49 -18.46 13.11
CA LYS A 145 -12.79 -18.22 11.69
C LYS A 145 -13.67 -16.98 11.51
N LYS A 146 -14.68 -16.78 12.35
CA LYS A 146 -15.60 -15.64 12.28
C LYS A 146 -14.88 -14.31 12.45
N GLN A 147 -14.06 -14.19 13.50
CA GLN A 147 -13.30 -12.96 13.75
C GLN A 147 -12.29 -12.71 12.62
N PHE A 148 -11.63 -13.76 12.14
CA PHE A 148 -10.72 -13.66 11.00
C PHE A 148 -11.45 -13.13 9.76
N GLU A 149 -12.63 -13.65 9.45
CA GLU A 149 -13.44 -13.20 8.32
C GLU A 149 -13.88 -11.75 8.46
N GLU A 150 -14.26 -11.29 9.65
CA GLU A 150 -14.64 -9.89 9.88
C GLU A 150 -13.46 -8.94 9.65
N ASP A 151 -12.30 -9.25 10.23
CA ASP A 151 -11.05 -8.51 10.03
C ASP A 151 -10.63 -8.52 8.55
N TYR A 152 -10.67 -9.69 7.92
CA TYR A 152 -10.25 -9.88 6.54
C TYR A 152 -11.16 -9.16 5.55
N ASN A 153 -12.48 -9.19 5.78
CA ASN A 153 -13.43 -8.42 4.98
C ASN A 153 -13.18 -6.92 5.11
N ARG A 154 -12.77 -6.43 6.29
CA ARG A 154 -12.45 -5.01 6.47
C ARG A 154 -11.16 -4.61 5.75
N PHE A 155 -10.12 -5.43 5.86
CA PHE A 155 -8.89 -5.28 5.08
C PHE A 155 -9.17 -5.23 3.57
N LEU A 156 -9.98 -6.16 3.04
CA LEU A 156 -10.29 -6.20 1.61
C LEU A 156 -10.99 -4.92 1.13
N LYS A 157 -11.95 -4.40 1.90
CA LYS A 157 -12.62 -3.13 1.58
C LYS A 157 -11.63 -1.96 1.56
N PHE A 158 -10.70 -1.92 2.52
CA PHE A 158 -9.64 -0.91 2.54
C PHE A 158 -8.75 -1.02 1.31
N PHE A 159 -8.26 -2.22 0.99
CA PHE A 159 -7.38 -2.46 -0.16
C PHE A 159 -8.08 -2.12 -1.49
N GLU A 160 -9.33 -2.52 -1.65
CA GLU A 160 -10.15 -2.15 -2.81
C GLU A 160 -10.30 -0.63 -2.93
N SER A 161 -10.51 0.08 -1.82
CA SER A 161 -10.59 1.55 -1.81
C SER A 161 -9.27 2.19 -2.26
N VAL A 162 -8.12 1.67 -1.79
CA VAL A 162 -6.79 2.14 -2.21
C VAL A 162 -6.59 1.96 -3.71
N ILE A 163 -6.95 0.78 -4.26
CA ILE A 163 -6.80 0.49 -5.68
C ILE A 163 -7.69 1.40 -6.53
N SER A 164 -8.94 1.61 -6.11
CA SER A 164 -9.87 2.51 -6.79
C SER A 164 -9.34 3.94 -6.84
N TYR A 165 -8.81 4.45 -5.72
CA TYR A 165 -8.22 5.79 -5.70
C TYR A 165 -6.91 5.88 -6.47
N ASN A 166 -6.08 4.84 -6.46
CA ASN A 166 -4.88 4.79 -7.29
C ASN A 166 -5.25 4.86 -8.78
N ASN A 167 -6.29 4.13 -9.20
CA ASN A 167 -6.80 4.23 -10.56
C ASN A 167 -7.28 5.64 -10.91
N PHE A 168 -8.04 6.26 -10.00
CA PHE A 168 -8.52 7.64 -10.15
C PHE A 168 -7.38 8.66 -10.28
N LEU A 169 -6.31 8.52 -9.49
CA LEU A 169 -5.19 9.47 -9.46
C LEU A 169 -4.25 9.32 -10.66
N ILE A 170 -4.00 8.10 -11.11
CA ILE A 170 -3.08 7.83 -12.23
C ILE A 170 -3.80 7.98 -13.59
N GLY A 171 -5.13 7.81 -13.63
CA GLY A 171 -5.92 7.87 -14.86
C GLY A 171 -5.80 6.62 -15.74
N ASP A 172 -5.56 5.46 -15.12
CA ASP A 172 -5.42 4.13 -15.75
C ASP A 172 -6.77 3.47 -16.08
#